data_AF-A0A1J5DNS9-F1
#
_entry.id   AF-A0A1J5DNS9-F1
#
_cell.length_a   1.000
_cell.length_b   1.000
_cell.length_c   1.000
_cell.angle_alpha   90.00
_cell.angle_beta   90.00
_cell.angle_gamma   90.00
#
_symmetry.space_group_name_H-M   'P 1'
#
loop_
_entity.id
_entity.type
_entity.pdbx_description
1 polymer ?
#
loop_
_entity_poly.entity_id
_entity_poly.type
_entity_poly.pdbx_seq_one_letter_code
_entity_poly.pdbx_strand_id
1 'polypeptide(L)'
;MKIEEIVRYWIACAEDDWKAIEGLLKNENYSYVLFFGHLYLEKLLKALVVKETKIHAQPTHNLRLLAEKANLSLLDEQLGFVLRVNEYNIKARYPDFKFEFKQQCTKEFALEEIEKIGEFGKWLIKKL
;
A
#
# COMPACT_ATOMS: atom_id res chain seq x y z
N MET A 1 23.36 5.94 -8.52
CA MET A 1 22.69 5.77 -7.22
C MET A 1 22.94 4.36 -6.76
N LYS A 2 23.42 4.16 -5.53
CA LYS A 2 23.64 2.83 -4.95
C LYS A 2 22.29 2.16 -4.67
N ILE A 3 22.23 0.83 -4.69
CA ILE A 3 20.97 0.09 -4.48
C ILE A 3 20.36 0.46 -3.12
N GLU A 4 21.19 0.61 -2.09
CA GLU A 4 20.76 0.97 -0.74
C GLU A 4 20.11 2.37 -0.70
N GLU A 5 20.57 3.31 -1.52
CA GLU A 5 19.97 4.65 -1.63
C GLU A 5 18.58 4.58 -2.28
N ILE A 6 18.41 3.72 -3.30
CA ILE A 6 17.11 3.50 -3.95
C ILE A 6 16.12 2.83 -2.99
N VAL A 7 16.58 1.85 -2.20
CA VAL A 7 15.76 1.20 -1.17
C VAL A 7 15.31 2.24 -0.13
N ARG A 8 16.24 3.05 0.39
CA ARG A 8 15.92 4.12 1.36
C ARG A 8 14.97 5.17 0.79
N TYR A 9 15.11 5.51 -0.48
CA TYR A 9 14.18 6.42 -1.17
C TYR A 9 12.74 5.89 -1.11
N TRP A 10 12.52 4.61 -1.45
CA TRP A 10 11.17 4.03 -1.41
C TRP A 10 10.61 3.95 0.01
N ILE A 11 11.44 3.65 1.00
CA ILE A 11 11.05 3.66 2.41
C ILE A 11 10.62 5.06 2.84
N ALA A 12 11.42 6.09 2.53
CA ALA A 12 11.09 7.48 2.85
C ALA A 12 9.76 7.92 2.21
N CYS A 13 9.55 7.56 0.94
CA CYS A 13 8.29 7.87 0.28
C CYS A 13 7.09 7.11 0.89
N ALA A 14 7.30 5.89 1.43
CA ALA A 14 6.26 5.16 2.15
C ALA A 14 5.93 5.83 3.50
N GLU A 15 6.95 6.28 4.24
CA GLU A 15 6.76 7.04 5.49
C GLU A 15 5.97 8.34 5.25
N ASP A 16 6.21 9.02 4.13
CA ASP A 16 5.46 10.23 3.76
C ASP A 16 4.00 9.92 3.40
N ASP A 17 3.72 8.79 2.74
CA ASP A 17 2.33 8.33 2.54
C ASP A 17 1.64 8.05 3.88
N TRP A 18 2.35 7.46 4.85
CA TRP A 18 1.79 7.18 6.16
C TRP A 18 1.43 8.46 6.92
N LYS A 19 2.27 9.50 6.85
CA LYS A 19 1.93 10.83 7.39
C LYS A 19 0.68 11.41 6.72
N ALA A 20 0.51 11.20 5.41
CA ALA A 20 -0.69 11.62 4.70
C ALA A 20 -1.94 10.87 5.18
N ILE A 21 -1.84 9.56 5.46
CA ILE A 21 -2.93 8.76 6.07
C ILE A 21 -3.40 9.40 7.38
N GLU A 22 -2.47 9.76 8.27
CA GLU A 22 -2.80 10.40 9.55
C GLU A 22 -3.53 11.74 9.37
N GLY A 23 -3.10 12.55 8.40
CA GLY A 23 -3.78 13.81 8.06
C GLY A 23 -5.18 13.59 7.47
N LEU A 24 -5.34 12.58 6.61
CA LEU A 24 -6.62 12.28 5.96
C LEU A 24 -7.63 11.67 6.94
N LEU A 25 -7.18 10.88 7.91
CA LEU A 25 -8.01 10.36 9.01
C LEU A 25 -8.60 11.50 9.84
N LYS A 26 -7.79 12.52 10.17
CA LYS A 26 -8.26 13.71 10.91
C LYS A 26 -9.31 14.52 10.14
N ASN A 27 -9.24 14.49 8.82
CA ASN A 27 -10.19 15.17 7.93
C ASN A 27 -11.34 14.26 7.46
N GLU A 28 -11.46 13.05 8.03
CA GLU A 28 -12.53 12.09 7.75
C GLU A 28 -12.66 11.69 6.25
N ASN A 29 -11.55 11.76 5.49
CA ASN A 29 -11.54 11.40 4.07
C ASN A 29 -11.16 9.93 3.87
N TYR A 30 -12.08 9.04 4.25
CA TYR A 30 -11.85 7.61 4.38
C TYR A 30 -11.49 6.88 3.07
N SER A 31 -12.10 7.26 1.95
CA SER A 31 -11.71 6.68 0.64
C SER A 31 -10.26 7.01 0.28
N TYR A 32 -9.77 8.21 0.64
CA TYR A 32 -8.39 8.60 0.39
C TYR A 32 -7.44 8.01 1.41
N VAL A 33 -7.87 7.81 2.65
CA VAL A 33 -7.13 7.03 3.64
C VAL A 33 -6.76 5.65 3.08
N LEU A 34 -7.72 4.92 2.50
CA LEU A 34 -7.47 3.61 1.89
C LEU A 34 -6.58 3.68 0.64
N PHE A 35 -6.73 4.73 -0.17
CA PHE A 35 -5.86 4.98 -1.32
C PHE A 35 -4.40 5.20 -0.91
N PHE A 36 -4.15 6.03 0.10
CA PHE A 36 -2.80 6.24 0.61
C PHE A 36 -2.26 5.00 1.34
N GLY A 37 -3.13 4.21 1.98
CA GLY A 37 -2.78 2.89 2.50
C GLY A 37 -2.26 1.94 1.41
N HIS A 38 -2.88 1.96 0.22
CA HIS A 38 -2.36 1.24 -0.94
C HIS A 38 -0.98 1.76 -1.36
N LEU A 39 -0.80 3.08 -1.49
CA LEU A 39 0.49 3.67 -1.89
C LEU A 39 1.62 3.32 -0.92
N TYR A 40 1.33 3.36 0.39
CA TYR A 40 2.27 2.98 1.43
C TYR A 40 2.81 1.55 1.21
N LEU A 41 1.92 0.58 1.01
CA LEU A 41 2.31 -0.81 0.73
C LEU A 41 3.02 -0.97 -0.62
N GLU A 42 2.57 -0.24 -1.65
CA GLU A 42 3.20 -0.24 -2.97
C GLU A 42 4.67 0.14 -2.86
N LYS A 43 4.97 1.23 -2.14
CA LYS A 43 6.32 1.75 -1.99
C LYS A 43 7.21 0.82 -1.16
N LEU A 44 6.69 0.23 -0.08
CA LEU A 44 7.43 -0.80 0.67
C LEU A 44 7.74 -2.03 -0.19
N LEU A 45 6.79 -2.51 -0.99
CA LEU A 45 7.03 -3.63 -1.90
C LEU A 45 8.03 -3.25 -3.00
N LYS A 46 8.00 -2.02 -3.53
CA LYS A 46 9.01 -1.53 -4.47
C LYS A 46 10.41 -1.49 -3.84
N ALA A 47 10.53 -1.10 -2.58
CA ALA A 47 11.78 -1.19 -1.83
C ALA A 47 12.30 -2.64 -1.78
N LEU A 48 11.42 -3.61 -1.49
CA LEU A 48 11.78 -5.03 -1.46
C LEU A 48 12.17 -5.57 -2.84
N VAL A 49 11.45 -5.21 -3.91
CA VAL A 49 11.81 -5.57 -5.28
C VAL A 49 13.22 -5.09 -5.60
N VAL A 50 13.55 -3.83 -5.30
CA VAL A 50 14.89 -3.28 -5.53
C VAL A 50 15.94 -4.01 -4.69
N LYS A 51 15.65 -4.30 -3.42
CA LYS A 51 16.55 -5.05 -2.53
C LYS A 51 16.86 -6.45 -3.09
N GLU A 52 15.83 -7.16 -3.54
CA GLU A 52 15.93 -8.55 -4.01
C GLU A 52 16.61 -8.63 -5.39
N THR A 53 16.14 -7.81 -6.33
CA THR A 53 16.51 -7.94 -7.75
C THR A 53 17.70 -7.08 -8.15
N LYS A 54 18.11 -6.12 -7.30
CA LYS A 54 19.14 -5.10 -7.60
C LYS A 54 18.85 -4.26 -8.85
N ILE A 55 17.60 -4.23 -9.30
CA ILE A 55 17.12 -3.39 -10.40
C ILE A 55 15.96 -2.51 -9.93
N HIS A 56 15.65 -1.46 -10.68
CA HIS A 56 14.52 -0.60 -10.37
C HIS A 56 13.20 -1.38 -10.44
N ALA A 57 12.32 -1.14 -9.46
CA ALA A 57 10.97 -1.68 -9.48
C ALA A 57 10.20 -1.12 -10.70
N GLN A 58 9.39 -1.97 -11.32
CA GLN A 58 8.60 -1.57 -12.48
C GLN A 58 7.51 -0.55 -12.12
N PRO A 59 7.08 0.29 -13.08
CA PRO A 59 6.00 1.25 -12.88
C PRO A 59 4.63 0.55 -12.90
N THR A 60 4.39 -0.31 -11.90
CA THR A 60 3.12 -0.97 -11.65
C THR A 60 2.60 -0.59 -10.27
N HIS A 61 1.28 -0.62 -10.14
CA HIS A 61 0.55 -0.43 -8.88
C HIS A 61 -0.02 -1.75 -8.36
N ASN A 62 0.22 -2.88 -9.04
CA ASN A 62 -0.32 -4.15 -8.60
C ASN A 62 0.57 -4.73 -7.49
N LEU A 63 0.07 -4.67 -6.25
CA LEU A 63 0.77 -5.14 -5.06
C LEU A 63 1.10 -6.65 -5.12
N ARG A 64 0.24 -7.47 -5.74
CA ARG A 64 0.49 -8.90 -5.93
C ARG A 64 1.72 -9.12 -6.82
N LEU A 65 1.77 -8.43 -7.96
CA LEU A 65 2.93 -8.54 -8.87
C LEU A 65 4.21 -8.03 -8.23
N LEU A 66 4.14 -6.98 -7.40
CA LEU A 66 5.30 -6.48 -6.67
C LEU A 66 5.76 -7.51 -5.62
N ALA A 67 4.84 -8.15 -4.89
CA ALA A 67 5.17 -9.20 -3.93
C ALA A 67 5.83 -10.42 -4.59
N GLU A 68 5.30 -10.86 -5.73
CA GLU A 68 5.88 -11.93 -6.54
C GLU A 68 7.32 -11.56 -6.99
N LYS A 69 7.54 -10.33 -7.44
CA LYS A 69 8.89 -9.84 -7.84
C LYS A 69 9.86 -9.63 -6.69
N ALA A 70 9.34 -9.37 -5.50
CA ALA A 70 10.10 -9.33 -4.26
C ALA A 70 10.36 -10.73 -3.69
N ASN A 71 10.03 -11.79 -4.43
CA ASN A 71 10.20 -13.20 -4.02
C ASN A 71 9.51 -13.51 -2.68
N LEU A 72 8.34 -12.88 -2.43
CA LEU A 72 7.54 -13.10 -1.23
C LEU A 72 6.54 -14.23 -1.46
N SER A 73 6.61 -15.25 -0.61
CA SER A 73 5.54 -16.25 -0.49
C SER A 73 4.46 -15.72 0.45
N LEU A 74 3.35 -15.23 -0.13
CA LEU A 74 2.18 -14.79 0.63
C LEU A 74 1.30 -15.98 1.00
N LEU A 75 0.78 -15.99 2.23
CA LEU A 75 -0.29 -16.90 2.62
C LEU A 75 -1.60 -16.51 1.92
N ASP A 76 -2.56 -17.43 1.81
CA ASP A 76 -3.85 -17.17 1.15
C ASP A 76 -4.59 -15.96 1.73
N GLU A 77 -4.54 -15.79 3.06
CA GLU A 77 -5.11 -14.64 3.74
C GLU A 77 -4.42 -13.32 3.33
N GLN A 78 -3.09 -13.33 3.27
CA GLN A 78 -2.30 -12.17 2.85
C GLN A 78 -2.55 -11.84 1.37
N LEU A 79 -2.72 -12.87 0.53
CA LEU A 79 -3.06 -12.69 -0.88
C LEU A 79 -4.44 -12.06 -1.03
N GLY A 80 -5.45 -12.56 -0.32
CA GLY A 80 -6.79 -11.96 -0.29
C GLY A 80 -6.76 -10.50 0.18
N PHE A 81 -5.97 -10.20 1.21
CA PHE A 81 -5.74 -8.85 1.70
C PHE A 81 -5.10 -7.95 0.63
N VAL A 82 -4.01 -8.39 0.00
CA VAL A 82 -3.29 -7.64 -1.04
C VAL A 82 -4.18 -7.35 -2.25
N LEU A 83 -5.01 -8.32 -2.67
CA LEU A 83 -5.99 -8.13 -3.75
C LEU A 83 -7.05 -7.10 -3.37
N ARG A 84 -7.56 -7.13 -2.12
CA ARG A 84 -8.50 -6.12 -1.62
C ARG A 84 -7.87 -4.72 -1.63
N VAL A 85 -6.64 -4.57 -1.14
CA VAL A 85 -5.95 -3.26 -1.12
C VAL A 85 -5.64 -2.75 -2.54
N ASN A 86 -5.42 -3.64 -3.53
CA ASN A 86 -5.34 -3.24 -4.94
C ASN A 86 -6.62 -2.56 -5.43
N GLU A 87 -7.80 -2.98 -4.96
CA GLU A 87 -9.07 -2.36 -5.37
C GLU A 87 -9.18 -0.92 -4.89
N TYR A 88 -8.65 -0.60 -3.71
CA TYR A 88 -8.67 0.76 -3.16
C TYR A 88 -7.98 1.77 -4.08
N ASN A 89 -6.91 1.34 -4.75
CA ASN A 89 -6.22 2.15 -5.75
C ASN A 89 -7.14 2.58 -6.89
N ILE A 90 -8.03 1.69 -7.35
CA ILE A 90 -8.90 1.96 -8.49
C ILE A 90 -10.14 2.72 -8.01
N LYS A 91 -10.84 2.16 -7.02
CA LYS A 91 -12.15 2.66 -6.57
C LYS A 91 -12.09 4.05 -5.92
N ALA A 92 -10.99 4.41 -5.27
CA ALA A 92 -10.83 5.75 -4.69
C ALA A 92 -10.64 6.86 -5.74
N ARG A 93 -10.12 6.51 -6.93
CA ARG A 93 -9.86 7.46 -8.02
C ARG A 93 -10.97 7.51 -9.05
N TYR A 94 -11.63 6.38 -9.29
CA TYR A 94 -12.71 6.23 -10.23
C TYR A 94 -13.97 5.86 -9.46
N PRO A 95 -14.64 6.83 -8.83
CA PRO A 95 -15.91 6.57 -8.17
C PRO A 95 -16.90 6.07 -9.23
N ASP A 96 -17.64 5.03 -8.87
CA ASP A 96 -18.84 4.66 -9.60
C ASP A 96 -19.84 5.83 -9.56
N PHE A 97 -20.78 5.89 -10.50
CA PHE A 97 -21.73 7.00 -10.61
C PHE A 97 -22.54 7.23 -9.31
N LYS A 98 -22.70 6.19 -8.50
CA LYS A 98 -23.42 6.24 -7.22
C LYS A 98 -22.51 6.48 -6.01
N PHE A 99 -21.19 6.57 -6.20
CA PHE A 99 -20.20 6.68 -5.13
C PHE A 99 -20.32 5.57 -4.09
N GLU A 100 -20.74 4.36 -4.49
CA GLU A 100 -20.94 3.20 -3.61
C GLU A 100 -19.69 2.89 -2.78
N PHE A 101 -18.50 2.96 -3.39
CA PHE A 101 -17.25 2.74 -2.65
C PHE A 101 -17.04 3.78 -1.54
N LYS A 102 -17.33 5.07 -1.82
CA LYS A 102 -17.20 6.13 -0.82
C LYS A 102 -18.20 5.95 0.33
N GLN A 103 -19.40 5.46 0.04
CA GLN A 103 -20.40 5.14 1.05
C GLN A 103 -19.99 3.94 1.92
N GLN A 104 -19.29 2.95 1.35
CA GLN A 104 -18.72 1.82 2.09
C GLN A 104 -17.54 2.20 2.97
N CYS A 105 -16.82 3.27 2.64
CA CYS A 105 -15.69 3.78 3.43
C CYS A 105 -16.18 4.52 4.68
N THR A 106 -16.80 3.80 5.62
CA THR A 106 -17.11 4.35 6.95
C THR A 106 -15.84 4.54 7.76
N LYS A 107 -15.94 5.30 8.86
CA LYS A 107 -14.84 5.50 9.79
C LYS A 107 -14.31 4.17 10.33
N GLU A 108 -15.23 3.31 10.76
CA GLU A 108 -14.94 2.02 11.36
C GLU A 108 -14.21 1.13 10.36
N PHE A 109 -14.73 1.04 9.13
CA PHE A 109 -14.10 0.27 8.06
C PHE A 109 -12.70 0.79 7.72
N ALA A 110 -12.54 2.11 7.59
CA ALA A 110 -11.25 2.70 7.25
C ALA A 110 -10.21 2.51 8.36
N LEU A 111 -10.61 2.61 9.63
CA LEU A 111 -9.69 2.37 10.75
C LEU A 111 -9.24 0.91 10.81
N GLU A 112 -10.19 -0.03 10.66
CA GLU A 112 -9.87 -1.47 10.63
C GLU A 112 -8.91 -1.81 9.48
N GLU A 113 -9.17 -1.27 8.28
CA GLU A 113 -8.31 -1.52 7.13
C GLU A 113 -6.93 -0.86 7.26
N ILE A 114 -6.84 0.35 7.83
CA ILE A 114 -5.54 1.00 8.09
C ILE A 114 -4.74 0.24 9.15
N GLU A 115 -5.37 -0.33 10.17
CA GLU A 115 -4.67 -1.17 11.14
C GLU A 115 -4.03 -2.37 10.44
N LYS A 116 -4.79 -3.11 9.62
CA LYS A 116 -4.27 -4.25 8.83
C LYS A 116 -3.17 -3.83 7.85
N ILE A 117 -3.33 -2.68 7.18
CA ILE A 117 -2.31 -2.10 6.30
C ILE A 117 -1.04 -1.78 7.09
N GLY A 118 -1.17 -1.21 8.29
CA GLY A 118 -0.04 -0.93 9.17
C GLY A 118 0.68 -2.20 9.62
N GLU A 119 -0.05 -3.24 10.01
CA GLU A 119 0.50 -4.53 10.39
C GLU A 119 1.23 -5.22 9.23
N PHE A 120 0.62 -5.24 8.04
CA PHE A 120 1.25 -5.79 6.84
C PHE A 120 2.50 -4.99 6.46
N GLY A 121 2.45 -3.65 6.55
CA GLY A 121 3.61 -2.80 6.34
C GLY A 121 4.76 -3.09 7.30
N LYS A 122 4.47 -3.28 8.60
CA LYS A 122 5.48 -3.72 9.60
C LYS A 122 6.07 -5.08 9.23
N TRP A 123 5.26 -6.00 8.72
CA TRP A 123 5.74 -7.30 8.24
C TRP A 123 6.66 -7.17 7.01
N LEU A 124 6.35 -6.29 6.07
CA LEU A 124 7.23 -5.98 4.93
C LEU A 124 8.55 -5.35 5.38
N ILE A 125 8.50 -4.40 6.33
CA ILE A 125 9.69 -3.72 6.86
C ILE A 125 10.65 -4.72 7.52
N LYS A 126 10.14 -5.75 8.22
CA LYS A 126 10.99 -6.81 8.79
C LYS A 126 11.77 -7.62 7.74
N LYS A 127 11.41 -7.52 6.47
CA LYS A 127 12.07 -8.19 5.34
C LYS A 127 13.00 -7.27 4.55
N LEU A 128 12.93 -5.96 4.77
CA LEU A 128 13.88 -4.97 4.22
C LEU A 128 15.23 -5.04 4.93
#